data_AF-A0A1F8SSP4-F1
#
_entry.id   AF-A0A1F8SSP4-F1
#
_cell.length_a   1.000
_cell.length_b   1.000
_cell.length_c   1.000
_cell.angle_alpha   90.00
_cell.angle_beta   90.00
_cell.angle_gamma   90.00
#
_symmetry.space_group_name_H-M   'P 1'
#
loop_
_entity.id
_entity.type
_entity.pdbx_description
1 polymer ?
#
loop_
_entity_poly.entity_id
_entity_poly.type
_entity_poly.pdbx_seq_one_letter_code
_entity_poly.pdbx_strand_id
1 'polypeptide(L)'
;MSNKILVTYASRFGSTAGVAEAIGKTLAEQGLTVEVLPMKEVKDLSAYQAVVAGSAINGGAWLPEAMQFVQAHQAELRVKPFAAFLVCMTLSMKNGEQYRSHVTTWMDPVRALVKPVSEGLFAGALDIGKIPSFSDRLKFRLSVLFGAWKEGDHRDWNSIRAWAAALPPLLSA
;
A
#
# COMPACT_ATOMS: atom_id res chain seq x y z
N MET A 1 27.76 -0.78 -2.79
CA MET A 1 26.40 -0.50 -3.27
C MET A 1 25.45 -1.09 -2.24
N SER A 2 24.54 -0.29 -1.68
CA SER A 2 23.65 -0.73 -0.62
C SER A 2 22.51 -1.55 -1.21
N ASN A 3 22.43 -2.85 -0.92
CA ASN A 3 21.30 -3.73 -1.31
C ASN A 3 20.02 -3.48 -0.48
N LYS A 4 19.88 -2.26 0.07
CA LYS A 4 18.82 -1.92 1.00
C LYS A 4 17.59 -1.40 0.25
N ILE A 5 16.45 -2.03 0.49
CA ILE A 5 15.15 -1.64 -0.06
C ILE A 5 14.31 -1.04 1.07
N LEU A 6 13.70 0.11 0.80
CA LEU A 6 12.68 0.68 1.69
C LEU A 6 11.31 0.17 1.27
N VAL A 7 10.56 -0.44 2.19
CA VAL A 7 9.11 -0.62 2.06
C VAL A 7 8.44 0.40 2.96
N THR A 8 7.73 1.36 2.39
CA THR A 8 7.11 2.44 3.15
C THR A 8 5.62 2.59 2.89
N TYR A 9 4.88 3.04 3.91
CA TYR A 9 3.43 3.05 3.83
C TYR A 9 2.75 4.19 4.58
N ALA A 10 1.55 4.56 4.11
CA ALA A 10 0.57 5.33 4.86
C ALA A 10 -0.68 4.47 5.16
N SER A 11 -1.10 4.46 6.42
CA SER A 11 -2.17 3.58 6.91
C SER A 11 -3.03 4.30 7.95
N ARG A 12 -4.36 4.17 7.83
CA ARG A 12 -5.30 4.71 8.83
C ARG A 12 -5.64 3.72 9.93
N PHE A 13 -6.00 2.49 9.55
CA PHE A 13 -6.50 1.46 10.48
C PHE A 13 -5.61 0.21 10.53
N GLY A 14 -4.34 0.33 10.11
CA GLY A 14 -3.35 -0.76 10.19
C GLY A 14 -3.38 -1.76 9.05
N SER A 15 -4.42 -1.79 8.20
CA SER A 15 -4.50 -2.78 7.09
C SER A 15 -3.31 -2.66 6.12
N THR A 16 -2.97 -1.44 5.67
CA THR A 16 -1.83 -1.17 4.79
C THR A 16 -0.49 -1.47 5.45
N ALA A 17 -0.38 -1.24 6.77
CA ALA A 17 0.83 -1.56 7.53
C ALA A 17 1.13 -3.06 7.46
N GLY A 18 0.12 -3.92 7.70
CA GLY A 18 0.30 -5.37 7.58
C GLY A 18 0.63 -5.83 6.15
N VAL A 19 0.12 -5.14 5.11
CA VAL A 19 0.53 -5.42 3.72
C VAL A 19 1.99 -5.06 3.49
N ALA A 20 2.43 -3.90 3.97
CA ALA A 20 3.83 -3.46 3.90
C ALA A 20 4.78 -4.42 4.64
N GLU A 21 4.42 -4.85 5.84
CA GLU A 21 5.16 -5.85 6.62
C GLU A 21 5.28 -7.18 5.88
N ALA A 22 4.20 -7.65 5.26
CA ALA A 22 4.23 -8.88 4.47
C ALA A 22 5.11 -8.77 3.23
N ILE A 23 5.05 -7.63 2.52
CA ILE A 23 5.95 -7.35 1.38
C ILE A 23 7.41 -7.36 1.87
N GLY A 24 7.71 -6.62 2.94
CA GLY A 24 9.06 -6.51 3.47
C GLY A 24 9.62 -7.85 3.93
N LYS A 25 8.80 -8.65 4.63
CA LYS A 25 9.16 -10.02 5.02
C LYS A 25 9.46 -10.91 3.81
N THR A 26 8.62 -10.85 2.78
CA THR A 26 8.82 -11.66 1.56
C THR A 26 10.12 -11.32 0.85
N LEU A 27 10.43 -10.04 0.72
CA LEU A 27 11.69 -9.58 0.14
C LEU A 27 12.91 -10.00 0.99
N ALA A 28 12.80 -9.91 2.32
CA ALA A 28 13.85 -10.35 3.23
C ALA A 28 14.09 -11.87 3.16
N GLU A 29 13.04 -12.68 3.01
CA GLU A 29 13.13 -14.13 2.79
C GLU A 29 13.84 -14.49 1.48
N GLN A 30 13.89 -13.57 0.51
CA GLN A 30 14.68 -13.69 -0.72
C GLN A 30 16.13 -13.20 -0.58
N GLY A 31 16.58 -12.89 0.64
CA GLY A 31 17.96 -12.49 0.94
C GLY A 31 18.25 -10.99 0.75
N LEU A 32 17.22 -10.16 0.54
CA LEU A 32 17.37 -8.71 0.40
C LEU A 32 17.45 -8.03 1.77
N THR A 33 18.21 -6.94 1.86
CA THR A 33 18.18 -6.10 3.06
C THR A 33 16.97 -5.18 2.96
N VAL A 34 16.02 -5.29 3.87
CA VAL A 34 14.76 -4.54 3.79
C VAL A 34 14.50 -3.79 5.08
N GLU A 35 14.05 -2.55 4.95
CA GLU A 35 13.55 -1.74 6.05
C GLU A 35 12.09 -1.39 5.78
N VAL A 36 11.23 -1.61 6.78
CA VAL A 36 9.80 -1.32 6.70
C VAL A 36 9.48 -0.18 7.64
N LEU A 37 9.07 0.98 7.10
CA LEU A 37 8.81 2.18 7.90
C LEU A 37 7.53 2.88 7.45
N PRO A 38 6.70 3.40 8.38
CA PRO A 38 5.64 4.31 7.99
C PRO A 38 6.25 5.57 7.35
N MET A 39 5.61 6.14 6.33
CA MET A 39 6.16 7.26 5.54
C MET A 39 6.58 8.46 6.40
N LYS A 40 5.87 8.71 7.50
CA LYS A 40 6.18 9.79 8.47
C LYS A 40 7.53 9.64 9.19
N GLU A 41 8.11 8.44 9.19
CA GLU A 41 9.40 8.13 9.85
C GLU A 41 10.57 8.09 8.85
N VAL A 42 10.28 8.17 7.54
CA VAL A 42 11.30 8.21 6.50
C VAL A 42 11.86 9.63 6.41
N LYS A 43 13.18 9.78 6.56
CA LYS A 43 13.87 11.09 6.54
C LYS A 43 14.48 11.43 5.19
N ASP A 44 15.11 10.45 4.55
CA ASP A 44 15.73 10.57 3.23
C ASP A 44 15.75 9.19 2.55
N LEU A 45 15.99 9.17 1.22
CA LEU A 45 16.06 7.93 0.45
C LEU A 45 17.49 7.56 -0.01
N SER A 46 18.50 8.28 0.49
CA SER A 46 19.87 8.18 -0.01
C SER A 46 20.46 6.78 0.23
N ALA A 47 20.13 6.17 1.37
CA ALA A 47 20.63 4.86 1.78
C ALA A 47 20.00 3.67 1.03
N TYR A 48 18.89 3.88 0.31
CA TYR A 48 18.15 2.81 -0.35
C TYR A 48 18.46 2.77 -1.85
N GLN A 49 18.61 1.56 -2.39
CA GLN A 49 18.72 1.40 -3.84
C GLN A 49 17.35 1.47 -4.53
N ALA A 50 16.29 1.06 -3.83
CA ALA A 50 14.94 0.96 -4.38
C ALA A 50 13.89 1.23 -3.30
N VAL A 51 12.70 1.64 -3.74
CA VAL A 51 11.60 1.99 -2.85
C VAL A 51 10.32 1.28 -3.29
N VAL A 52 9.64 0.66 -2.34
CA VAL A 52 8.28 0.13 -2.48
C VAL A 52 7.38 0.97 -1.59
N ALA A 53 6.53 1.82 -2.18
CA ALA A 53 5.65 2.70 -1.42
C ALA A 53 4.18 2.28 -1.54
N GLY A 54 3.40 2.42 -0.48
CA GLY A 54 1.96 2.20 -0.59
C GLY A 54 1.08 3.00 0.34
N SER A 55 -0.19 3.07 -0.01
CA SER A 55 -1.16 3.88 0.73
C SER A 55 -2.50 3.18 0.87
N ALA A 56 -3.18 3.41 1.98
CA ALA A 56 -4.61 3.17 2.04
C ALA A 56 -5.33 4.11 1.05
N ILE A 57 -6.43 3.64 0.45
CA ILE A 57 -7.31 4.51 -0.30
C ILE A 57 -8.38 5.12 0.61
N ASN A 58 -8.56 6.44 0.52
CA ASN A 58 -9.68 7.14 1.12
C ASN A 58 -10.29 8.12 0.11
N GLY A 59 -11.61 8.07 -0.08
CA GLY A 59 -12.29 8.95 -1.04
C GLY A 59 -11.81 8.79 -2.48
N GLY A 60 -11.32 7.61 -2.86
CA GLY A 60 -10.78 7.36 -4.20
C GLY A 60 -9.40 7.96 -4.45
N ALA A 61 -8.64 8.27 -3.41
CA ALA A 61 -7.27 8.74 -3.53
C ALA A 61 -6.36 8.08 -2.50
N TRP A 62 -5.05 8.07 -2.79
CA TRP A 62 -4.02 7.83 -1.77
C TRP A 62 -4.17 8.84 -0.63
N LEU A 63 -3.81 8.44 0.58
CA LEU A 63 -3.79 9.35 1.72
C LEU A 63 -2.91 10.58 1.44
N PRO A 64 -3.28 11.78 1.92
CA PRO A 64 -2.53 13.01 1.66
C PRO A 64 -1.05 12.91 2.04
N GLU A 65 -0.73 12.30 3.18
CA GLU A 65 0.65 12.09 3.63
C GLU A 65 1.46 11.20 2.68
N ALA A 66 0.80 10.26 1.98
CA ALA A 66 1.46 9.43 0.99
C ALA A 66 1.75 10.20 -0.30
N MET A 67 0.81 11.05 -0.74
CA MET A 67 1.05 11.92 -1.89
C MET A 67 2.15 12.95 -1.59
N GLN A 68 2.18 13.50 -0.38
CA GLN A 68 3.25 14.40 0.06
C GLN A 68 4.61 13.69 0.04
N PHE A 69 4.69 12.44 0.50
CA PHE A 69 5.92 11.64 0.42
C PHE A 69 6.41 11.48 -1.03
N VAL A 70 5.53 11.07 -1.95
CA VAL A 70 5.89 10.88 -3.37
C VAL A 70 6.33 12.20 -4.02
N GLN A 71 5.68 13.32 -3.68
CA GLN A 71 6.05 14.65 -4.16
C GLN A 71 7.42 15.11 -3.61
N ALA A 72 7.62 14.97 -2.30
CA ALA A 72 8.85 15.39 -1.62
C ALA A 72 10.08 14.63 -2.15
N HIS A 73 9.93 13.35 -2.45
CA HIS A 73 11.01 12.49 -2.92
C HIS A 73 10.99 12.20 -4.43
N GLN A 74 10.20 12.95 -5.20
CA GLN A 74 9.95 12.68 -6.61
C GLN A 74 11.24 12.56 -7.43
N ALA A 75 12.21 13.43 -7.20
CA ALA A 75 13.48 13.43 -7.92
C ALA A 75 14.28 12.14 -7.69
N GLU A 76 14.34 11.65 -6.45
CA GLU A 76 15.03 10.42 -6.09
C GLU A 76 14.29 9.18 -6.63
N LEU A 77 12.96 9.18 -6.50
CA LEU A 77 12.11 8.08 -6.98
C LEU A 77 12.12 7.94 -8.52
N ARG A 78 12.46 9.00 -9.27
CA ARG A 78 12.62 8.94 -10.73
C ARG A 78 13.92 8.29 -11.18
N VAL A 79 14.96 8.28 -10.33
CA VAL A 79 16.28 7.74 -10.67
C VAL A 79 16.59 6.42 -9.94
N LYS A 80 15.67 5.96 -9.09
CA LYS A 80 15.74 4.67 -8.38
C LYS A 80 14.57 3.80 -8.81
N PRO A 81 14.71 2.46 -8.84
CA PRO A 81 13.57 1.58 -9.00
C PRO A 81 12.50 1.85 -7.95
N PHE A 82 11.28 2.09 -8.42
CA PHE A 82 10.13 2.46 -7.60
C PHE A 82 8.94 1.56 -7.89
N ALA A 83 8.43 0.83 -6.89
CA ALA A 83 7.18 0.10 -7.00
C ALA A 83 6.12 0.74 -6.09
N ALA A 84 4.86 0.69 -6.52
CA ALA A 84 3.75 1.27 -5.78
C ALA A 84 2.71 0.20 -5.42
N PHE A 85 2.03 0.34 -4.28
CA PHE A 85 0.86 -0.48 -3.99
C PHE A 85 -0.24 0.34 -3.31
N LEU A 86 -1.49 -0.05 -3.53
CA LEU A 86 -2.63 0.51 -2.83
C LEU A 86 -3.39 -0.57 -2.08
N VAL A 87 -4.00 -0.18 -0.98
CA VAL A 87 -4.90 -1.03 -0.20
C VAL A 87 -6.25 -0.35 -0.12
N CYS A 88 -7.28 -0.98 -0.69
CA CYS A 88 -8.61 -0.41 -0.75
C CYS A 88 -9.68 -1.35 -0.22
N MET A 89 -10.56 -0.79 0.62
CA MET A 89 -11.70 -1.53 1.12
C MET A 89 -12.72 -1.85 0.02
N THR A 90 -12.86 -1.01 -1.02
CA THR A 90 -13.79 -1.24 -2.14
C THR A 90 -13.58 -2.61 -2.80
N LEU A 91 -12.33 -3.10 -2.86
CA LEU A 91 -12.03 -4.43 -3.39
C LEU A 91 -12.52 -5.57 -2.49
N SER A 92 -12.86 -5.28 -1.23
CA SER A 92 -13.46 -6.21 -0.26
C SER A 92 -15.00 -6.20 -0.27
N MET A 93 -15.63 -5.34 -1.08
CA MET A 93 -17.09 -5.33 -1.22
C MET A 93 -17.59 -6.58 -1.91
N LYS A 94 -18.90 -6.86 -1.76
CA LYS A 94 -19.58 -7.82 -2.64
C LYS A 94 -19.41 -7.36 -4.09
N ASN A 95 -18.91 -8.25 -4.95
CA ASN A 95 -18.49 -7.95 -6.33
C ASN A 95 -17.35 -6.93 -6.44
N GLY A 96 -16.44 -6.84 -5.46
CA GLY A 96 -15.30 -5.92 -5.44
C GLY A 96 -14.48 -5.88 -6.74
N GLU A 97 -14.36 -7.03 -7.43
CA GLU A 97 -13.67 -7.15 -8.72
C GLU A 97 -14.26 -6.26 -9.82
N GLN A 98 -15.56 -5.97 -9.81
CA GLN A 98 -16.18 -5.07 -10.79
C GLN A 98 -15.65 -3.63 -10.66
N TYR A 99 -15.15 -3.27 -9.48
CA TYR A 99 -14.56 -1.96 -9.22
C TYR A 99 -13.06 -1.94 -9.45
N ARG A 100 -12.41 -3.07 -9.77
CA ARG A 100 -10.96 -3.15 -9.89
C ARG A 100 -10.42 -2.15 -10.91
N SER A 101 -11.05 -2.03 -12.08
CA SER A 101 -10.68 -1.05 -13.11
C SER A 101 -10.74 0.39 -12.59
N HIS A 102 -11.77 0.74 -11.82
CA HIS A 102 -11.90 2.04 -11.19
C HIS A 102 -10.88 2.25 -10.06
N VAL A 103 -10.61 1.23 -9.25
CA VAL A 103 -9.59 1.29 -8.21
C VAL A 103 -8.20 1.51 -8.83
N THR A 104 -7.93 0.94 -10.00
CA THR A 104 -6.69 1.15 -10.73
C THR A 104 -6.45 2.61 -11.12
N THR A 105 -7.50 3.40 -11.38
CA THR A 105 -7.33 4.83 -11.71
C THR A 105 -6.87 5.65 -10.50
N TRP A 106 -7.02 5.14 -9.28
CA TRP A 106 -6.54 5.84 -8.08
C TRP A 106 -5.01 5.78 -7.91
N MET A 107 -4.32 5.04 -8.78
CA MET A 107 -2.87 5.11 -8.94
C MET A 107 -2.43 6.23 -9.88
N ASP A 108 -3.33 6.79 -10.70
CA ASP A 108 -2.99 7.81 -11.73
C ASP A 108 -2.26 9.03 -11.18
N PRO A 109 -2.63 9.60 -10.01
CA PRO A 109 -1.89 10.71 -9.42
C PRO A 109 -0.44 10.36 -9.07
N VAL A 110 -0.18 9.12 -8.65
CA VAL A 110 1.18 8.63 -8.37
C VAL A 110 1.94 8.44 -9.68
N ARG A 111 1.33 7.77 -10.67
CA ARG A 111 1.90 7.54 -12.01
C ARG A 111 2.31 8.86 -12.69
N ALA A 112 1.51 9.91 -12.52
CA ALA A 112 1.79 11.24 -13.06
C ALA A 112 3.05 11.88 -12.46
N LEU A 113 3.40 11.55 -11.21
CA LEU A 113 4.60 12.07 -10.54
C LEU A 113 5.82 11.21 -10.86
N VAL A 114 5.69 9.90 -10.68
CA VAL A 114 6.73 8.88 -10.87
C VAL A 114 6.05 7.60 -11.38
N LYS A 115 6.51 7.10 -12.53
CA LYS A 115 5.99 5.85 -13.09
C LYS A 115 6.53 4.65 -12.30
N PRO A 116 5.69 3.86 -11.61
CA PRO A 116 6.16 2.67 -10.92
C PRO A 116 6.62 1.60 -11.91
N VAL A 117 7.64 0.83 -11.55
CA VAL A 117 8.06 -0.38 -12.30
C VAL A 117 7.07 -1.52 -12.14
N SER A 118 6.31 -1.52 -11.04
CA SER A 118 5.25 -2.49 -10.74
C SER A 118 4.23 -1.89 -9.79
N GLU A 119 2.99 -2.35 -9.89
CA GLU A 119 1.86 -1.87 -9.10
C GLU A 119 1.09 -3.02 -8.43
N GLY A 120 0.89 -2.92 -7.12
CA GLY A 120 0.07 -3.85 -6.33
C GLY A 120 -1.29 -3.26 -5.98
N LEU A 121 -2.38 -3.98 -6.25
CA LEU A 121 -3.75 -3.57 -5.92
C LEU A 121 -4.39 -4.60 -4.99
N PHE A 122 -4.43 -4.27 -3.70
CA PHE A 122 -4.84 -5.21 -2.67
C PHE A 122 -6.13 -4.78 -1.97
N ALA A 123 -6.94 -5.78 -1.60
CA ALA A 123 -8.07 -5.59 -0.72
C ALA A 123 -7.60 -5.27 0.70
N GLY A 124 -8.44 -4.56 1.46
CA GLY A 124 -8.15 -4.18 2.85
C GLY A 124 -8.73 -5.16 3.88
N ALA A 125 -8.60 -4.78 5.15
CA ALA A 125 -9.26 -5.43 6.27
C ALA A 125 -10.13 -4.41 7.01
N LEU A 126 -11.34 -4.82 7.38
CA LEU A 126 -12.25 -4.04 8.22
C LEU A 126 -12.33 -4.73 9.56
N ASP A 127 -11.77 -4.09 10.58
CA ASP A 127 -11.92 -4.48 11.99
C ASP A 127 -12.55 -3.29 12.70
N ILE A 128 -13.86 -3.39 12.99
CA ILE A 128 -14.62 -2.27 13.56
C ILE A 128 -14.11 -1.96 14.97
N GLY A 129 -13.60 -2.97 15.69
CA GLY A 129 -13.03 -2.81 17.03
C GLY A 129 -11.83 -1.88 17.05
N LYS A 130 -11.04 -1.87 15.98
CA LYS A 130 -9.83 -1.02 15.83
C LYS A 130 -10.12 0.41 15.40
N ILE A 131 -11.35 0.74 15.02
CA ILE A 131 -11.72 2.11 14.64
C ILE A 131 -11.75 2.96 15.92
N PRO A 132 -11.00 4.06 16.07
CA PRO A 132 -10.96 4.81 17.33
C PRO A 132 -12.25 5.58 17.63
N SER A 133 -12.86 6.15 16.59
CA SER A 133 -14.01 7.04 16.68
C SER A 133 -15.31 6.26 16.87
N PHE A 134 -16.07 6.58 17.93
CA PHE A 134 -17.37 5.94 18.19
C PHE A 134 -18.39 6.18 17.08
N SER A 135 -18.45 7.40 16.53
CA SER A 135 -19.35 7.73 15.44
C SER A 135 -18.99 6.98 14.16
N ASP A 136 -17.70 6.81 13.87
CA ASP A 136 -17.27 6.03 12.71
C ASP A 136 -17.50 4.54 12.91
N ARG A 137 -17.27 4.01 14.12
CA ARG A 137 -17.68 2.62 14.46
C ARG A 137 -19.16 2.39 14.15
N LEU A 138 -20.04 3.31 14.56
CA LEU A 138 -21.47 3.19 14.31
C LEU A 138 -21.80 3.21 12.81
N LYS A 139 -21.19 4.13 12.04
CA LYS A 139 -21.35 4.20 10.58
C LYS A 139 -20.90 2.90 9.88
N PHE A 140 -19.73 2.38 10.25
CA PHE A 140 -19.22 1.13 9.67
C PHE A 140 -20.09 -0.06 10.08
N ARG A 141 -20.58 -0.12 11.33
CA ARG A 141 -21.56 -1.15 11.76
C ARG A 141 -22.83 -1.11 10.93
N LEU A 142 -23.42 0.06 10.74
CA LEU A 142 -24.61 0.22 9.90
C LEU A 142 -24.31 -0.22 8.46
N SER A 143 -23.17 0.20 7.90
CA SER A 143 -22.81 -0.15 6.53
C SER A 143 -22.56 -1.67 6.35
N VAL A 144 -22.07 -2.36 7.37
CA VAL A 144 -21.98 -3.83 7.39
C VAL A 144 -23.36 -4.47 7.52
N LEU A 145 -24.24 -3.94 8.38
CA LEU A 145 -25.62 -4.43 8.57
C LEU A 145 -26.45 -4.30 7.28
N PHE A 146 -26.27 -3.21 6.53
CA PHE A 146 -26.90 -2.99 5.22
C PHE A 146 -26.18 -3.71 4.07
N GLY A 147 -25.14 -4.50 4.35
CA GLY A 147 -24.48 -5.36 3.37
C GLY A 147 -23.54 -4.65 2.39
N ALA A 148 -23.18 -3.39 2.63
CA ALA A 148 -22.24 -2.65 1.79
C ALA A 148 -20.79 -3.13 2.01
N TRP A 149 -20.46 -3.52 3.24
CA TRP A 149 -19.14 -4.05 3.62
C TRP A 149 -19.26 -5.35 4.38
N LYS A 150 -18.18 -6.12 4.41
CA LYS A 150 -18.05 -7.28 5.27
C LYS A 150 -16.92 -7.05 6.27
N GLU A 151 -17.20 -7.20 7.56
CA GLU A 151 -16.16 -7.19 8.59
C GLU A 151 -15.25 -8.41 8.42
N GLY A 152 -13.95 -8.24 8.66
CA GLY A 152 -12.95 -9.28 8.52
C GLY A 152 -11.72 -8.85 7.70
N ASP A 153 -10.78 -9.78 7.60
CA ASP A 153 -9.59 -9.64 6.76
C ASP A 153 -9.87 -10.17 5.36
N HIS A 154 -9.77 -9.29 4.35
CA HIS A 154 -9.97 -9.64 2.94
C HIS A 154 -8.68 -9.53 2.13
N ARG A 155 -7.55 -9.29 2.80
CA ARG A 155 -6.24 -9.27 2.13
C ARG A 155 -5.94 -10.68 1.64
N ASP A 156 -5.74 -10.81 0.32
CA ASP A 156 -5.16 -12.02 -0.25
C ASP A 156 -3.65 -12.03 -0.01
N TRP A 157 -3.26 -12.64 1.10
CA TRP A 157 -1.86 -12.76 1.50
C TRP A 157 -1.01 -13.54 0.51
N ASN A 158 -1.59 -14.48 -0.25
CA ASN A 158 -0.86 -15.20 -1.29
C ASN A 158 -0.56 -14.27 -2.46
N SER A 159 -1.55 -13.50 -2.92
CA SER A 159 -1.35 -12.49 -3.97
C SER A 159 -0.35 -11.39 -3.57
N ILE A 160 -0.39 -10.93 -2.31
CA ILE A 160 0.58 -9.95 -1.78
C ILE A 160 2.01 -10.52 -1.82
N ARG A 161 2.20 -11.74 -1.31
CA ARG A 161 3.51 -12.41 -1.32
C ARG A 161 3.99 -12.71 -2.74
N ALA A 162 3.10 -13.17 -3.62
CA ALA A 162 3.44 -13.46 -5.01
C ALA A 162 3.89 -12.19 -5.75
N TRP A 163 3.19 -11.07 -5.56
CA TRP A 163 3.60 -9.79 -6.12
C TRP A 163 4.96 -9.34 -5.55
N ALA A 164 5.14 -9.39 -4.23
CA ALA A 164 6.39 -9.02 -3.59
C ALA A 164 7.58 -9.87 -4.07
N ALA A 165 7.39 -11.19 -4.20
CA ALA A 165 8.40 -12.13 -4.67
C ALA A 165 8.83 -11.89 -6.13
N ALA A 166 8.01 -11.21 -6.93
CA ALA A 166 8.30 -10.84 -8.32
C ALA A 166 9.04 -9.50 -8.45
N LEU A 167 9.16 -8.71 -7.37
CA LEU A 167 9.81 -7.40 -7.40
C LEU A 167 11.35 -7.41 -7.53
N PRO A 168 12.13 -8.34 -6.94
CA PRO A 168 13.60 -8.25 -6.96
C PRO A 168 14.24 -7.97 -8.34
N PRO A 169 13.87 -8.67 -9.44
CA PRO A 169 14.44 -8.37 -10.75
C PRO A 169 14.06 -6.99 -11.29
N LEU A 170 12.97 -6.39 -10.80
CA LEU A 170 12.51 -5.04 -11.18
C LEU A 170 13.15 -3.94 -10.31
N LEU A 171 13.66 -4.31 -9.13
CA LEU A 171 14.26 -3.40 -8.15
C LEU A 171 15.80 -3.39 -8.17
N SER A 172 16.39 -4.13 -9.10
CA SER A 172 17.83 -4.19 -9.35
C SER A 172 18.11 -3.33 -10.57
N ALA A 173 18.64 -2.12 -10.37
CA ALA A 173 19.05 -1.23 -11.45
C ALA A 173 20.36 -1.69 -12.09
#